data_AF-A0A1R3UI32-F1
#
_entry.id   AF-A0A1R3UI32-F1
#
_cell.length_a   1.000
_cell.length_b   1.000
_cell.length_c   1.000
_cell.angle_alpha   90.00
_cell.angle_beta   90.00
_cell.angle_gamma   90.00
#
_symmetry.space_group_name_H-M   'P 1'
#
loop_
_entity.id
_entity.type
_entity.pdbx_description
1 polymer ?
#
loop_
_entity_poly.entity_id
_entity_poly.type
_entity_poly.pdbx_seq_one_letter_code
_entity_poly.pdbx_strand_id
1 'polypeptide(L)'
;MQIYAQNHPRGYAVRAVFIGFPLLMLPPLVLCAVLIGEWSLLWPMLLGALVPLVIMGAVLIAFMPWFVRRMVGTSTLPPETDPLDLLEAKRQLRRGGLHESDEVNRIARIVAAQAEFKINSPRTLLVFGSIGSVSLAGLALLTYLSQGAGFDFWFRLFLAVLLMVYCLGFLPWVKRYRQRARDFASLYDAHRQERRWAV
;
A
#
# COMPACT_ATOMS: atom_id res chain seq x y z
N MET A 1 -3.10 12.33 -5.75
CA MET A 1 -3.46 11.48 -4.59
C MET A 1 -2.31 11.24 -3.62
N GLN A 2 -1.14 10.76 -4.04
CA GLN A 2 -0.03 10.46 -3.12
C GLN A 2 0.44 11.66 -2.28
N ILE A 3 0.66 12.82 -2.90
CA ILE A 3 1.10 14.05 -2.21
C ILE A 3 0.08 14.47 -1.14
N TYR A 4 -1.21 14.45 -1.49
CA TYR A 4 -2.30 14.74 -0.54
C TYR A 4 -2.33 13.74 0.63
N ALA A 5 -2.18 12.44 0.36
CA ALA A 5 -2.18 11.42 1.40
C ALA A 5 -1.00 11.55 2.38
N GLN A 6 0.16 12.00 1.91
CA GLN A 6 1.34 12.25 2.76
C GLN A 6 1.13 13.47 3.66
N ASN A 7 0.57 14.55 3.12
CA ASN A 7 0.41 15.82 3.84
C ASN A 7 -0.86 15.87 4.72
N HIS A 8 -1.93 15.16 4.34
CA HIS A 8 -3.21 15.12 5.05
C HIS A 8 -3.70 13.69 5.29
N PRO A 9 -2.99 12.88 6.10
CA PRO A 9 -3.26 11.46 6.25
C PRO A 9 -4.65 11.16 6.83
N ARG A 10 -5.13 11.97 7.79
CA ARG A 10 -6.49 11.82 8.34
C ARG A 10 -7.57 12.15 7.30
N GLY A 11 -7.42 13.26 6.58
CA GLY A 11 -8.38 13.66 5.54
C GLY A 11 -8.45 12.64 4.41
N TYR A 12 -7.30 12.07 4.03
CA TYR A 12 -7.25 10.96 3.09
C TYR A 12 -7.94 9.70 3.63
N ALA A 13 -7.70 9.31 4.88
CA ALA A 13 -8.36 8.17 5.51
C ALA A 13 -9.89 8.35 5.56
N VAL A 14 -10.37 9.54 5.93
CA VAL A 14 -11.79 9.88 5.92
C VAL A 14 -12.37 9.70 4.51
N ARG A 15 -11.74 10.27 3.47
CA ARG A 15 -12.19 10.09 2.08
C ARG A 15 -12.16 8.62 1.65
N ALA A 16 -11.14 7.87 2.03
CA ALA A 16 -11.04 6.44 1.72
C ALA A 16 -12.16 5.62 2.39
N VAL A 17 -12.50 5.93 3.64
CA VAL A 17 -13.57 5.26 4.39
C VAL A 17 -14.95 5.63 3.84
N PHE A 18 -15.22 6.91 3.55
CA PHE A 18 -16.55 7.34 3.11
C PHE A 18 -16.82 7.12 1.62
N ILE A 19 -15.79 7.06 0.78
CA ILE A 19 -15.95 6.89 -0.68
C ILE A 19 -15.52 5.48 -1.11
N GLY A 20 -14.32 5.06 -0.70
CA GLY A 20 -13.75 3.78 -1.15
C GLY A 20 -14.48 2.57 -0.57
N PHE A 21 -14.84 2.63 0.71
CA PHE A 21 -15.45 1.50 1.40
C PHE A 21 -16.87 1.17 0.90
N PRO A 22 -17.79 2.16 0.70
CA PRO A 22 -19.09 1.89 0.08
C PRO A 22 -18.95 1.37 -1.35
N LEU A 23 -18.03 1.94 -2.14
CA LEU A 23 -17.78 1.49 -3.50
C LEU A 23 -17.31 0.04 -3.57
N LEU A 24 -16.52 -0.41 -2.59
CA LEU A 24 -16.03 -1.78 -2.50
C LEU A 24 -17.06 -2.75 -1.94
N MET A 25 -17.87 -2.33 -0.95
CA MET A 25 -18.76 -3.22 -0.20
C MET A 25 -20.18 -3.30 -0.77
N LEU A 26 -20.70 -2.24 -1.38
CA LEU A 26 -22.07 -2.24 -1.93
C LEU A 26 -22.25 -3.25 -3.07
N PRO A 27 -21.38 -3.33 -4.09
CA PRO A 27 -21.56 -4.29 -5.18
C PRO A 27 -21.63 -5.76 -4.73
N PRO A 28 -20.72 -6.28 -3.88
CA PRO A 28 -20.83 -7.67 -3.43
C PRO A 28 -22.04 -7.89 -2.51
N LEU A 29 -22.45 -6.92 -1.69
CA LEU A 29 -23.67 -7.04 -0.88
C LEU A 29 -24.93 -7.13 -1.75
N VAL A 30 -25.03 -6.28 -2.78
CA VAL A 30 -26.13 -6.34 -3.75
C VAL A 30 -26.11 -7.66 -4.51
N LEU A 31 -24.94 -8.11 -4.95
CA LEU A 31 -24.79 -9.40 -5.63
C LEU A 31 -25.23 -10.57 -4.74
N CYS A 32 -24.84 -10.57 -3.45
CA CYS A 32 -25.29 -11.57 -2.48
C CYS A 32 -26.82 -11.55 -2.34
N ALA A 33 -27.45 -10.38 -2.20
CA ALA A 33 -28.90 -10.28 -2.11
C ALA A 33 -29.60 -10.80 -3.37
N VAL A 34 -29.06 -10.51 -4.56
CA VAL A 34 -29.55 -11.03 -5.84
C VAL A 34 -29.43 -12.55 -5.92
N LEU A 35 -28.28 -13.11 -5.50
CA LEU A 35 -28.03 -14.56 -5.54
C LEU A 35 -28.88 -15.34 -4.53
N ILE A 36 -29.17 -14.76 -3.37
CA ILE A 36 -30.03 -15.36 -2.35
C ILE A 36 -31.52 -15.23 -2.74
N GLY A 37 -31.86 -14.25 -3.59
CA GLY A 37 -33.25 -14.00 -4.03
C GLY A 37 -34.13 -13.32 -2.99
N GLU A 38 -33.59 -13.04 -1.79
CA GLU A 38 -34.32 -12.45 -0.67
C GLU A 38 -33.89 -11.00 -0.43
N TRP A 39 -34.55 -10.06 -1.10
CA TRP A 39 -34.31 -8.62 -0.95
C TRP A 39 -34.59 -8.09 0.46
N SER A 40 -35.42 -8.78 1.25
CA SER A 40 -35.70 -8.46 2.65
C SER A 40 -34.46 -8.58 3.54
N LEU A 41 -33.49 -9.43 3.18
CA LEU A 41 -32.23 -9.60 3.91
C LEU A 41 -31.22 -8.50 3.65
N LEU A 42 -31.40 -7.69 2.60
CA LEU A 42 -30.46 -6.63 2.24
C LEU A 42 -30.33 -5.57 3.35
N TRP A 43 -31.44 -5.21 4.02
CA TRP A 43 -31.38 -4.24 5.13
C TRP A 43 -30.65 -4.77 6.36
N PRO A 44 -30.99 -5.97 6.88
CA PRO A 44 -30.23 -6.61 7.94
C PRO A 44 -28.73 -6.78 7.60
N MET A 45 -28.41 -7.15 6.36
CA MET A 45 -27.02 -7.29 5.91
C MET A 45 -26.27 -5.95 5.91
N LEU A 46 -26.90 -4.86 5.45
CA LEU A 46 -26.32 -3.53 5.49
C LEU A 46 -26.09 -3.03 6.93
N LEU A 47 -27.06 -3.24 7.82
CA LEU A 47 -26.91 -2.90 9.24
C LEU A 47 -25.83 -3.75 9.92
N GLY A 48 -25.77 -5.04 9.61
CA GLY A 48 -24.74 -5.95 10.08
C GLY A 48 -23.35 -5.58 9.58
N ALA A 49 -23.23 -5.10 8.34
CA ALA A 49 -21.99 -4.61 7.76
C ALA A 49 -21.57 -3.23 8.28
N LEU A 50 -22.52 -2.42 8.75
CA LEU A 50 -22.25 -1.06 9.25
C LEU A 50 -21.36 -1.08 10.49
N VAL A 51 -21.59 -1.99 11.43
CA VAL A 51 -20.82 -2.09 12.68
C VAL A 51 -19.32 -2.34 12.43
N PRO A 52 -18.90 -3.41 11.71
CA PRO A 52 -17.49 -3.63 11.39
C PRO A 52 -16.92 -2.51 10.50
N LEU A 53 -17.74 -1.89 9.65
CA LEU A 53 -17.33 -0.76 8.82
C LEU A 53 -16.98 0.47 9.66
N VAL A 54 -17.80 0.82 10.66
CA VAL A 54 -17.54 1.95 11.56
C VAL A 54 -16.30 1.67 12.40
N ILE A 55 -16.17 0.47 12.98
CA ILE A 55 -15.01 0.08 13.79
C ILE A 55 -13.74 0.16 12.95
N MET A 56 -13.74 -0.47 11.77
CA MET A 56 -12.55 -0.51 10.92
C MET A 56 -12.22 0.87 10.33
N GLY A 57 -13.24 1.66 9.98
CA GLY A 57 -13.07 3.04 9.54
C GLY A 57 -12.44 3.92 10.62
N ALA A 58 -12.92 3.82 11.87
CA ALA A 58 -12.37 4.55 13.00
C ALA A 58 -10.90 4.17 13.27
N VAL A 59 -10.59 2.86 13.27
CA VAL A 59 -9.22 2.36 13.40
C VAL A 59 -8.34 2.92 12.27
N LEU A 60 -8.79 2.83 11.02
CA LEU A 60 -8.03 3.33 9.88
C LEU A 60 -7.76 4.83 10.00
N ILE A 61 -8.77 5.65 10.32
CA ILE A 61 -8.62 7.11 10.49
C ILE A 61 -7.65 7.44 11.65
N ALA A 62 -7.76 6.73 12.77
CA ALA A 62 -6.91 6.94 13.94
C ALA A 62 -5.44 6.58 13.66
N PHE A 63 -5.20 5.45 13.01
CA PHE A 63 -3.86 4.92 12.77
C PHE A 63 -3.20 5.43 11.49
N MET A 64 -3.93 6.00 10.53
CA MET A 64 -3.36 6.44 9.26
C MET A 64 -2.21 7.44 9.40
N PRO A 65 -2.25 8.46 10.28
CA PRO A 65 -1.12 9.39 10.45
C PRO A 65 0.13 8.69 10.95
N TRP A 66 -0.05 7.77 11.91
CA TRP A 66 1.05 6.95 12.40
C TRP A 66 1.60 6.08 11.28
N PHE A 67 0.74 5.40 10.53
CA PHE A 67 1.11 4.53 9.42
C PHE A 67 1.87 5.28 8.31
N VAL A 68 1.37 6.43 7.88
CA VAL A 68 2.02 7.27 6.86
C VAL A 68 3.39 7.75 7.33
N ARG A 69 3.51 8.23 8.57
CA ARG A 69 4.82 8.61 9.15
C ARG A 69 5.79 7.42 9.22
N ARG A 70 5.28 6.23 9.51
CA ARG A 70 6.06 4.99 9.58
C ARG A 70 6.45 4.45 8.20
N MET A 71 5.65 4.69 7.16
CA MET A 71 5.92 4.29 5.77
C MET A 71 6.86 5.26 5.04
N VAL A 72 6.63 6.56 5.19
CA VAL A 72 7.28 7.64 4.42
C VAL A 72 8.45 8.26 5.19
N GLY A 73 8.47 8.09 6.52
CA GLY A 73 9.44 8.74 7.39
C GLY A 73 9.19 10.24 7.51
N THR A 74 10.27 11.01 7.67
CA THR A 74 10.27 12.49 7.72
C THR A 74 10.41 13.13 6.34
N SER A 75 10.62 12.34 5.29
CA SER A 75 10.85 12.80 3.93
C SER A 75 9.54 12.95 3.15
N THR A 76 8.67 13.87 3.55
CA THR A 76 7.41 14.14 2.84
C THR A 76 7.63 15.00 1.60
N LEU A 77 6.83 14.77 0.56
CA LEU A 77 6.84 15.62 -0.63
C LEU A 77 6.16 16.97 -0.32
N PRO A 78 6.71 18.09 -0.81
CA PRO A 78 6.05 19.39 -0.73
C PRO A 78 4.62 19.33 -1.29
N PRO A 79 3.65 20.06 -0.71
CA PRO A 79 2.27 20.05 -1.18
C PRO A 79 2.12 20.61 -2.61
N GLU A 80 3.01 21.54 -2.98
CA GLU A 80 3.06 22.21 -4.29
C GLU A 80 3.74 21.37 -5.39
N THR A 81 4.25 20.17 -5.09
CA THR A 81 4.97 19.36 -6.08
C THR A 81 4.05 18.98 -7.25
N ASP A 82 4.48 19.29 -8.48
CA ASP A 82 3.75 18.89 -9.68
C ASP A 82 3.71 17.34 -9.78
N PRO A 83 2.53 16.72 -9.96
CA PRO A 83 2.44 15.28 -10.24
C PRO A 83 3.27 14.81 -11.43
N LEU A 84 3.54 15.66 -12.43
CA LEU A 84 4.39 15.34 -13.58
C LEU A 84 5.85 15.21 -13.15
N ASP A 85 6.38 16.17 -12.40
CA ASP A 85 7.75 16.13 -11.86
C ASP A 85 7.94 14.92 -10.94
N LEU A 86 6.94 14.58 -10.14
CA LEU A 86 6.98 13.37 -9.30
C LEU A 86 7.06 12.09 -10.16
N LEU A 87 6.36 12.05 -11.29
CA LEU A 87 6.35 10.90 -12.17
C LEU A 87 7.69 10.76 -12.91
N GLU A 88 8.26 11.87 -13.35
CA GLU A 88 9.60 11.94 -13.93
C GLU A 88 10.67 11.54 -12.93
N ALA A 89 10.65 12.09 -11.72
CA ALA A 89 11.52 11.68 -10.62
C ALA A 89 11.47 10.16 -10.37
N LYS A 90 10.28 9.55 -10.37
CA LYS A 90 10.13 8.09 -10.24
C LYS A 90 10.62 7.30 -11.46
N ARG A 91 10.51 7.86 -12.68
CA ARG A 91 11.07 7.24 -13.89
C ARG A 91 12.59 7.26 -13.83
N GLN A 92 13.17 8.36 -13.37
CA GLN A 92 14.61 8.51 -13.24
C GLN A 92 15.21 7.64 -12.15
N LEU A 93 14.57 7.56 -10.99
CA LEU A 93 14.96 6.63 -9.93
C LEU A 93 14.98 5.18 -10.44
N ARG A 94 14.08 4.84 -11.38
CA ARG A 94 14.09 3.53 -12.05
C ARG A 94 15.18 3.40 -13.10
N ARG A 95 15.53 4.46 -13.83
CA ARG A 95 16.57 4.46 -14.86
C ARG A 95 18.00 4.56 -14.30
N GLY A 96 18.17 5.12 -13.09
CA GLY A 96 19.45 5.25 -12.41
C GLY A 96 20.30 6.44 -12.89
N GLY A 97 19.68 7.56 -13.26
CA GLY A 97 20.39 8.76 -13.72
C GLY A 97 19.74 10.06 -13.24
N LEU A 98 20.48 11.17 -13.35
CA LEU A 98 20.03 12.51 -12.98
C LEU A 98 19.21 13.18 -14.10
N HIS A 99 18.28 14.05 -13.73
CA HIS A 99 17.63 15.00 -14.63
C HIS A 99 18.50 16.20 -14.90
N GLU A 100 18.21 16.84 -16.03
CA GLU A 100 18.63 18.20 -16.34
C GLU A 100 18.04 19.22 -15.34
N SER A 101 16.87 18.95 -14.76
CA SER A 101 16.21 19.82 -13.79
C SER A 101 16.59 19.43 -12.36
N ASP A 102 17.14 20.39 -11.61
CA ASP A 102 17.50 20.21 -10.20
C ASP A 102 16.29 19.96 -9.30
N GLU A 103 15.13 20.49 -9.67
CA GLU A 103 13.90 20.31 -8.91
C GLU A 103 13.42 18.85 -8.97
N VAL A 104 13.46 18.24 -10.16
CA VAL A 104 13.16 16.82 -10.36
C VAL A 104 14.17 15.94 -9.62
N ASN A 105 15.46 16.29 -9.64
CA ASN A 105 16.49 15.59 -8.89
C ASN A 105 16.25 15.64 -7.37
N ARG A 106 15.83 16.79 -6.85
CA ARG A 106 15.49 16.97 -5.43
C ARG A 106 14.28 16.13 -5.03
N ILE A 107 13.24 16.10 -5.87
CA ILE A 107 12.06 15.25 -5.66
C ILE A 107 12.46 13.78 -5.69
N ALA A 108 13.28 13.36 -6.66
CA ALA A 108 13.79 12.01 -6.77
C ALA A 108 14.60 11.59 -5.53
N ARG A 109 15.39 12.50 -4.94
CA ARG A 109 16.13 12.25 -3.69
C ARG A 109 15.21 12.00 -2.50
N ILE A 110 14.10 12.74 -2.39
CA ILE A 110 13.06 12.52 -1.36
C ILE A 110 12.42 11.14 -1.56
N VAL A 111 12.05 10.79 -2.79
CA VAL A 111 11.47 9.47 -3.11
C VAL A 111 12.47 8.34 -2.84
N ALA A 112 13.76 8.54 -3.11
CA ALA A 112 14.82 7.60 -2.78
C ALA A 112 14.93 7.38 -1.27
N ALA A 113 14.89 8.45 -0.46
CA ALA A 113 14.88 8.36 1.00
C ALA A 113 13.64 7.60 1.53
N GLN A 114 12.46 7.83 0.93
CA GLN A 114 11.24 7.06 1.25
C GLN A 114 11.41 5.56 0.92
N ALA A 115 12.06 5.22 -0.19
CA ALA A 115 12.32 3.84 -0.58
C ALA A 115 13.30 3.12 0.37
N GLU A 116 14.23 3.86 0.97
CA GLU A 116 15.20 3.31 1.92
C GLU A 116 14.61 3.00 3.29
N PHE A 117 13.48 3.61 3.66
CA PHE A 117 12.89 3.53 4.98
C PHE A 117 12.46 2.11 5.40
N LYS A 118 12.63 1.79 6.70
CA LYS A 118 12.58 0.42 7.26
C LYS A 118 11.28 -0.35 7.00
N ILE A 119 10.14 0.31 6.87
CA ILE A 119 8.85 -0.39 6.64
C ILE A 119 8.68 -0.90 5.21
N ASN A 120 9.36 -0.28 4.24
CA ASN A 120 9.52 -0.85 2.90
C ASN A 120 10.62 -1.91 2.85
N SER A 121 11.07 -2.44 4.00
CA SER A 121 12.04 -3.52 3.99
C SER A 121 11.39 -4.81 3.48
N PRO A 122 12.13 -5.59 2.66
CA PRO A 122 11.65 -6.89 2.21
C PRO A 122 11.33 -7.83 3.37
N ARG A 123 11.95 -7.65 4.55
CA ARG A 123 11.66 -8.42 5.76
C ARG A 123 10.27 -8.08 6.31
N THR A 124 9.90 -6.80 6.35
CA THR A 124 8.59 -6.37 6.84
C THR A 124 7.46 -6.90 5.95
N LEU A 125 7.63 -6.82 4.63
CA LEU A 125 6.69 -7.41 3.67
C LEU A 125 6.57 -8.93 3.83
N LEU A 126 7.69 -9.62 4.06
CA LEU A 126 7.69 -11.05 4.35
C LEU A 126 6.95 -11.40 5.64
N VAL A 127 7.17 -10.65 6.72
CA VAL A 127 6.52 -10.91 8.02
C VAL A 127 5.02 -10.71 7.95
N PHE A 128 4.56 -9.58 7.40
CA PHE A 128 3.12 -9.35 7.26
C PHE A 128 2.47 -10.32 6.27
N GLY A 129 3.17 -10.61 5.17
CA GLY A 129 2.76 -11.61 4.20
C GLY A 129 2.63 -13.01 4.78
N SER A 130 3.61 -13.44 5.56
CA SER A 130 3.60 -14.77 6.19
C SER A 130 2.53 -14.88 7.26
N ILE A 131 2.35 -13.85 8.10
CA ILE A 131 1.25 -13.80 9.07
C ILE A 131 -0.09 -13.94 8.33
N GLY A 132 -0.32 -13.13 7.30
CA GLY A 132 -1.56 -13.20 6.51
C GLY A 132 -1.76 -14.56 5.85
N SER A 133 -0.70 -15.14 5.28
CA SER A 133 -0.75 -16.45 4.62
C SER A 133 -1.05 -17.57 5.62
N VAL A 134 -0.43 -17.55 6.81
CA VAL A 134 -0.66 -18.53 7.87
C VAL A 134 -2.08 -18.40 8.42
N SER A 135 -2.57 -17.17 8.63
CA SER A 135 -3.95 -16.94 9.05
C SER A 135 -4.97 -17.47 8.04
N LEU A 136 -4.77 -17.21 6.74
CA LEU A 136 -5.64 -17.73 5.69
C LEU A 136 -5.57 -19.26 5.57
N ALA A 137 -4.38 -19.85 5.68
CA ALA A 137 -4.21 -21.29 5.69
C ALA A 137 -4.87 -21.95 6.91
N GLY A 138 -4.75 -21.34 8.10
CA GLY A 138 -5.44 -21.79 9.32
C GLY A 138 -6.96 -21.72 9.17
N LEU A 139 -7.48 -20.63 8.59
CA LEU A 139 -8.91 -20.50 8.28
C LEU A 139 -9.37 -21.54 7.25
N ALA A 140 -8.56 -21.82 6.23
CA ALA A 140 -8.84 -22.88 5.26
C ALA A 140 -8.90 -24.25 5.96
N LEU A 141 -7.93 -24.56 6.82
CA LEU A 141 -7.91 -25.81 7.59
C LEU A 141 -9.15 -25.96 8.48
N LEU A 142 -9.53 -24.91 9.21
CA LEU A 142 -10.75 -24.93 10.02
C LEU A 142 -12.02 -25.15 9.17
N THR A 143 -12.05 -24.59 7.96
CA THR A 143 -13.16 -24.78 7.01
C THR A 143 -13.20 -26.21 6.51
N TYR A 144 -12.05 -26.79 6.18
CA TYR A 144 -11.94 -28.19 5.79
C TYR A 144 -12.42 -29.14 6.89
N LEU A 145 -12.02 -28.89 8.14
CA LEU A 145 -12.42 -29.71 9.28
C LEU A 145 -13.91 -29.62 9.59
N SER A 146 -14.56 -28.49 9.31
CA SER A 146 -15.97 -28.25 9.62
C SER A 146 -16.93 -28.60 8.48
N GLN A 147 -16.54 -28.36 7.25
CA GLN A 147 -17.41 -28.40 6.07
C GLN A 147 -16.82 -29.24 4.91
N GLY A 148 -15.61 -29.77 5.06
CA GLY A 148 -14.92 -30.53 4.01
C GLY A 148 -14.30 -29.66 2.91
N ALA A 149 -13.91 -30.29 1.80
CA ALA A 149 -13.25 -29.63 0.68
C ALA A 149 -14.23 -28.90 -0.27
N GLY A 150 -15.00 -27.96 0.28
CA GLY A 150 -15.91 -27.10 -0.49
C GLY A 150 -15.21 -25.93 -1.20
N PHE A 151 -16.00 -25.11 -1.91
CA PHE A 151 -15.51 -23.91 -2.60
C PHE A 151 -14.76 -22.95 -1.66
N ASP A 152 -15.30 -22.71 -0.46
CA ASP A 152 -14.71 -21.81 0.54
C ASP A 152 -13.33 -22.27 1.01
N PHE A 153 -13.12 -23.59 1.15
CA PHE A 153 -11.82 -24.15 1.47
C PHE A 153 -10.80 -23.84 0.36
N TRP A 154 -11.13 -24.18 -0.88
CA TRP A 154 -10.25 -23.97 -2.03
C TRP A 154 -9.97 -22.49 -2.28
N PHE A 155 -10.96 -21.62 -2.09
CA PHE A 155 -10.81 -20.17 -2.22
C PHE A 155 -9.82 -19.62 -1.18
N ARG A 156 -9.97 -19.98 0.10
CA ARG A 156 -9.07 -19.53 1.17
C ARG A 156 -7.65 -20.08 1.00
N LEU A 157 -7.53 -21.35 0.60
CA LEU A 157 -6.24 -21.98 0.31
C LEU A 157 -5.55 -21.29 -0.88
N PHE A 158 -6.29 -21.04 -1.95
CA PHE A 158 -5.80 -20.31 -3.11
C PHE A 158 -5.30 -18.91 -2.72
N LEU A 159 -6.06 -18.16 -1.92
CA LEU A 159 -5.63 -16.84 -1.42
C LEU A 159 -4.37 -16.92 -0.57
N ALA A 160 -4.25 -17.95 0.30
CA ALA A 160 -3.05 -18.16 1.10
C ALA A 160 -1.81 -18.39 0.22
N VAL A 161 -1.93 -19.30 -0.77
CA VAL A 161 -0.86 -19.59 -1.73
C VAL A 161 -0.53 -18.37 -2.58
N LEU A 162 -1.54 -17.67 -3.10
CA LEU A 162 -1.36 -16.46 -3.90
C LEU A 162 -0.62 -15.38 -3.12
N LEU A 163 -0.98 -15.16 -1.85
CA LEU A 163 -0.30 -14.20 -0.98
C LEU A 163 1.16 -14.61 -0.75
N MET A 164 1.42 -15.90 -0.55
CA MET A 164 2.78 -16.42 -0.40
C MET A 164 3.62 -16.21 -1.67
N VAL A 165 3.06 -16.53 -2.85
CA VAL A 165 3.69 -16.29 -4.15
C VAL A 165 3.94 -14.81 -4.38
N TYR A 166 2.96 -13.95 -4.04
CA TYR A 166 3.10 -12.51 -4.13
C TYR A 166 4.28 -12.03 -3.29
N CYS A 167 4.36 -12.44 -2.01
CA CYS A 167 5.47 -12.06 -1.14
C CYS A 167 6.83 -12.52 -1.67
N LEU A 168 6.92 -13.78 -2.13
CA LEU A 168 8.13 -14.35 -2.72
C LEU A 168 8.57 -13.65 -4.01
N GLY A 169 7.63 -13.34 -4.89
CA GLY A 169 7.87 -12.67 -6.17
C GLY A 169 8.20 -11.18 -6.05
N PHE A 170 7.64 -10.48 -5.04
CA PHE A 170 7.86 -9.05 -4.86
C PHE A 170 9.21 -8.74 -4.19
N LEU A 171 9.78 -9.67 -3.43
CA LEU A 171 11.09 -9.54 -2.77
C LEU A 171 12.24 -9.09 -3.69
N PRO A 172 12.53 -9.79 -4.80
CA PRO A 172 13.63 -9.39 -5.69
C PRO A 172 13.39 -8.00 -6.28
N TRP A 173 12.13 -7.67 -6.57
CA TRP A 173 11.77 -6.35 -7.09
C TRP A 173 12.02 -5.25 -6.06
N VAL A 174 11.57 -5.43 -4.82
CA VAL A 174 11.81 -4.47 -3.71
C VAL A 174 13.30 -4.30 -3.43
N LYS A 175 14.07 -5.40 -3.43
CA LYS A 175 15.54 -5.36 -3.27
C LYS A 175 16.19 -4.53 -4.38
N ARG A 176 15.86 -4.81 -5.65
CA ARG A 176 16.37 -4.06 -6.82
C ARG A 176 16.00 -2.58 -6.76
N TYR A 177 14.76 -2.28 -6.39
CA TYR A 177 14.29 -0.90 -6.26
C TYR A 177 15.04 -0.12 -5.18
N ARG A 178 15.27 -0.74 -4.01
CA ARG A 178 16.07 -0.12 -2.93
C ARG A 178 17.54 0.08 -3.31
N GLN A 179 18.12 -0.86 -4.05
CA GLN A 179 19.48 -0.71 -4.54
C GLN A 179 19.60 0.47 -5.50
N ARG A 180 18.70 0.57 -6.49
CA ARG A 180 18.65 1.72 -7.41
C ARG A 180 18.42 3.04 -6.68
N ALA A 181 17.62 3.05 -5.61
CA ALA A 181 17.41 4.24 -4.81
C ALA A 181 18.71 4.70 -4.11
N ARG A 182 19.52 3.76 -3.61
CA ARG A 182 20.83 4.05 -3.00
C ARG A 182 21.83 4.54 -4.04
N ASP A 183 21.87 3.88 -5.19
CA ASP A 183 22.77 4.26 -6.29
C ASP A 183 22.42 5.67 -6.81
N PHE A 184 21.13 6.00 -6.89
CA PHE A 184 20.70 7.36 -7.21
C PHE A 184 21.08 8.37 -6.13
N ALA A 185 20.92 8.01 -4.84
CA ALA A 185 21.27 8.89 -3.74
C ALA A 185 22.78 9.23 -3.73
N SER A 186 23.65 8.25 -3.97
CA SER A 186 25.10 8.49 -4.07
C SER A 186 25.46 9.38 -5.27
N LEU A 187 24.84 9.14 -6.44
CA LEU A 187 25.04 9.98 -7.62
C LEU A 187 24.61 11.43 -7.39
N TYR A 188 23.43 11.64 -6.78
CA TYR A 188 22.94 12.98 -6.45
C TYR A 188 23.84 13.70 -5.44
N ASP A 189 24.29 12.99 -4.40
CA ASP A 189 25.12 13.57 -3.36
C ASP A 189 26.52 13.93 -3.90
N ALA A 190 27.08 13.15 -4.85
CA ALA A 190 28.32 13.47 -5.56
C ALA A 190 28.17 14.71 -6.47
N HIS A 191 27.13 14.74 -7.31
CA HIS A 191 26.82 15.88 -8.19
C HIS A 191 26.63 17.19 -7.40
N ARG A 192 25.98 17.10 -6.23
CA ARG A 192 25.79 18.24 -5.34
C ARG A 192 27.09 18.72 -4.72
N GLN A 193 28.04 17.82 -4.44
CA GLN A 193 29.36 18.20 -3.93
C GLN A 193 30.16 18.93 -5.01
N GLU A 194 30.24 18.38 -6.22
CA GLU A 194 30.94 19.00 -7.36
C GLU A 194 30.48 20.44 -7.62
N ARG A 195 29.16 20.70 -7.62
CA ARG A 195 28.64 22.06 -7.78
C ARG A 195 29.00 23.02 -6.65
N ARG A 196 29.19 22.53 -5.42
CA ARG A 196 29.59 23.42 -4.30
C ARG A 196 31.05 23.88 -4.40
N TRP A 197 31.89 23.13 -5.11
CA TRP A 197 33.30 23.47 -5.31
C TRP A 197 33.54 24.29 -6.59
N ALA A 198 32.54 24.37 -7.48
CA ALA A 198 32.59 25.16 -8.70
C ALA A 198 32.13 26.62 -8.55
N VAL A 199 31.71 27.01 -7.33
CA VAL A 199 31.29 28.37 -6.93
C VAL A 199 32.33 28.92 -5.95
#